data_AF-A3PB73-F1
#
_entry.id   AF-A3PB73-F1
#
_cell.length_a   1.000
_cell.length_b   1.000
_cell.length_c   1.000
_cell.angle_alpha   90.00
_cell.angle_beta   90.00
_cell.angle_gamma   90.00
#
_symmetry.space_group_name_H-M   'P 1'
#
loop_
_entity.id
_entity.type
_entity.pdbx_description
1 polymer ?
#
loop_
_entity_poly.entity_id
_entity_poly.type
_entity_poly.pdbx_seq_one_letter_code
_entity_poly.pdbx_strand_id
1 'polypeptide(L)'
;MDRPITPIYEFERALDKAALTKEEYELIDYIRYTSVFTQPSLIKDLKRPSKPPLLSVLCQICRKIGSEMPDHFKKVIEWSIEISDHDTKWDAHLICAEALNIDKIPLSPIHGTTLFDVLVVHKELFLGFD
;
A
#
# COMPACT_ATOMS: atom_id res chain seq x y z
N MET A 1 -14.77 -8.87 8.61
CA MET A 1 -14.23 -8.06 9.74
C MET A 1 -14.09 -6.62 9.31
N ASP A 2 -13.92 -5.69 10.26
CA ASP A 2 -13.52 -4.32 9.94
C ASP A 2 -12.04 -4.26 9.54
N ARG A 3 -11.69 -3.32 8.65
CA ARG A 3 -10.31 -3.07 8.25
C ARG A 3 -9.45 -2.67 9.47
N PRO A 4 -8.26 -3.26 9.69
CA PRO A 4 -7.33 -2.80 10.70
C PRO A 4 -6.88 -1.36 10.40
N ILE A 5 -7.07 -0.46 11.36
CA ILE A 5 -6.58 0.92 11.28
C ILE A 5 -5.10 0.93 11.66
N THR A 6 -4.24 1.46 10.80
CA THR A 6 -2.81 1.52 11.06
C THR A 6 -2.49 2.58 12.13
N PRO A 7 -1.88 2.20 13.26
CA PRO A 7 -1.55 3.14 14.33
C PRO A 7 -0.37 4.03 13.89
N ILE A 8 -0.64 5.30 13.57
CA ILE A 8 0.34 6.22 12.96
C ILE A 8 1.64 6.33 13.76
N TYR A 9 1.58 6.47 15.08
CA TYR A 9 2.78 6.60 15.91
C TYR A 9 3.67 5.35 15.88
N GLU A 10 3.05 4.15 15.91
CA GLU A 10 3.80 2.91 15.81
C GLU A 10 4.31 2.70 14.39
N PHE A 11 3.55 3.12 13.38
CA PHE A 11 3.94 3.07 11.98
C PHE A 11 5.17 3.93 11.69
N GLU A 12 5.21 5.18 12.15
CA GLU A 12 6.40 6.04 12.00
C GLU A 12 7.62 5.42 12.69
N ARG A 13 7.44 4.89 13.91
CA ARG A 13 8.53 4.21 14.62
C ARG A 13 9.02 2.95 13.91
N ALA A 14 8.11 2.22 13.27
CA ALA A 14 8.44 1.05 12.48
C ALA A 14 9.16 1.42 11.18
N LEU A 15 8.71 2.50 10.53
CA LEU A 15 9.34 3.04 9.33
C LEU A 15 10.81 3.40 9.61
N ASP A 16 11.08 4.12 10.70
CA ASP A 16 12.44 4.49 11.13
C ASP A 16 13.35 3.27 11.39
N LYS A 17 12.77 2.16 11.87
CA LYS A 17 13.49 0.93 12.23
C LYS A 17 13.63 -0.07 11.09
N ALA A 18 12.78 0.00 10.07
CA ALA A 18 12.69 -0.98 8.98
C ALA A 18 13.94 -1.03 8.06
N ALA A 19 14.98 -0.24 8.35
CA ALA A 19 16.24 -0.19 7.62
C ALA A 19 16.04 -0.04 6.10
N LEU A 20 15.10 0.83 5.72
CA LEU A 20 14.79 1.09 4.32
C LEU A 20 15.95 1.82 3.64
N THR A 21 16.20 1.48 2.39
CA THR A 21 17.12 2.23 1.53
C THR A 21 16.52 3.60 1.20
N LYS A 22 17.35 4.53 0.73
CA LYS A 22 16.90 5.86 0.29
C LYS A 22 15.79 5.79 -0.76
N GLU A 23 15.86 4.81 -1.67
CA GLU A 23 14.88 4.62 -2.74
C GLU A 23 13.55 4.09 -2.22
N GLU A 24 13.59 3.22 -1.21
CA GLU A 24 12.40 2.70 -0.55
C GLU A 24 11.70 3.79 0.26
N TYR A 25 12.45 4.64 0.97
CA TYR A 25 11.89 5.83 1.63
C TYR A 25 11.23 6.79 0.63
N GLU A 26 11.91 7.10 -0.48
CA GLU A 26 11.35 7.96 -1.52
C GLU A 26 10.03 7.40 -2.10
N LEU A 27 9.94 6.08 -2.28
CA LEU A 27 8.69 5.43 -2.72
C LEU A 27 7.57 5.59 -1.69
N ILE A 28 7.86 5.40 -0.39
CA ILE A 28 6.88 5.58 0.68
C ILE A 28 6.42 7.04 0.76
N ASP A 29 7.35 7.99 0.77
CA ASP A 29 7.02 9.42 0.85
C ASP A 29 6.19 9.87 -0.35
N TYR A 30 6.54 9.40 -1.55
CA TYR A 30 5.77 9.69 -2.76
C TYR A 30 4.35 9.15 -2.69
N ILE A 31 4.19 7.90 -2.23
CA ILE A 31 2.87 7.28 -2.08
C ILE A 31 2.03 8.06 -1.05
N ARG A 32 2.61 8.40 0.10
CA ARG A 32 1.93 9.19 1.15
C ARG A 32 1.53 10.58 0.66
N TYR A 33 2.37 11.22 -0.14
CA TYR A 33 2.11 12.54 -0.69
C TYR A 33 1.03 12.52 -1.79
N THR A 34 1.11 11.57 -2.72
CA THR A 34 0.17 11.50 -3.85
C THR A 34 -1.16 10.89 -3.49
N SER A 35 -1.19 10.01 -2.49
CA SER A 35 -2.34 9.31 -1.92
C SER A 35 -3.14 8.39 -2.85
N VAL A 36 -3.12 8.64 -4.15
CA VAL A 36 -3.75 7.82 -5.20
C VAL A 36 -2.72 7.57 -6.29
N PHE A 37 -2.49 6.29 -6.62
CA PHE A 37 -1.41 5.92 -7.52
C PHE A 37 -1.70 4.65 -8.31
N THR A 38 -0.89 4.43 -9.35
CA THR A 38 -0.91 3.25 -10.22
C THR A 38 0.54 2.82 -10.50
N GLN A 39 0.76 1.58 -10.93
CA GLN A 39 2.11 1.13 -11.32
C GLN A 39 2.78 2.04 -12.38
N PRO A 40 2.07 2.49 -13.45
CA PRO A 40 2.64 3.44 -14.41
C PRO A 40 2.95 4.83 -13.84
N SER A 41 2.10 5.37 -12.95
CA SER A 41 2.38 6.69 -12.34
C SER A 41 3.63 6.62 -11.49
N LEU A 42 3.79 5.57 -10.67
CA LEU A 42 5.00 5.35 -9.89
C LEU A 42 6.26 5.29 -10.78
N ILE A 43 6.23 4.53 -11.89
CA ILE A 43 7.35 4.44 -12.84
C ILE A 43 7.71 5.82 -13.41
N LYS A 44 6.69 6.53 -13.90
CA LYS A 44 6.87 7.81 -14.59
C LYS A 44 7.40 8.88 -13.64
N ASP A 45 6.77 9.01 -12.48
CA ASP A 45 6.98 10.14 -11.59
C ASP A 45 8.26 9.97 -10.76
N LEU A 46 8.60 8.74 -10.36
CA LEU A 46 9.86 8.41 -9.69
C LEU A 46 11.01 8.11 -10.66
N LYS A 47 10.77 8.16 -11.99
CA LYS A 47 11.75 7.84 -13.04
C LYS A 47 12.44 6.49 -12.82
N ARG A 48 11.67 5.49 -12.40
CA ARG A 48 12.15 4.15 -12.06
C ARG A 48 12.02 3.19 -13.25
N PRO A 49 12.82 2.12 -13.33
CA PRO A 49 12.60 1.08 -14.33
C PRO A 49 11.25 0.37 -14.08
N SER A 50 10.70 -0.22 -15.14
CA SER A 50 9.44 -0.99 -15.05
C SER A 50 9.61 -2.38 -14.42
N LYS A 51 10.85 -2.83 -14.20
CA LYS A 51 11.19 -4.13 -13.61
C LYS A 51 12.23 -3.97 -12.50
N PRO A 52 12.02 -4.57 -11.31
CA PRO A 52 10.79 -5.23 -10.88
C PRO A 52 9.61 -4.22 -10.80
N PRO A 53 8.35 -4.68 -10.85
CA PRO A 53 7.22 -3.80 -10.61
C PRO A 53 7.36 -3.12 -9.24
N LEU A 54 7.09 -1.81 -9.20
CA LEU A 54 7.20 -1.01 -7.98
C LEU A 54 6.17 -1.43 -6.93
N LEU A 55 5.01 -1.96 -7.34
CA LEU A 55 4.06 -2.59 -6.42
C LEU A 55 4.65 -3.84 -5.76
N SER A 56 5.52 -4.60 -6.44
CA SER A 56 6.23 -5.73 -5.82
C SER A 56 7.30 -5.26 -4.84
N VAL A 57 8.01 -4.16 -5.17
CA VAL A 57 8.93 -3.50 -4.24
C VAL A 57 8.17 -2.98 -3.01
N LEU A 58 6.98 -2.41 -3.21
CA LEU A 58 6.12 -1.93 -2.13
C LEU A 58 5.74 -3.05 -1.15
N CYS A 59 5.39 -4.24 -1.64
CA CYS A 59 5.15 -5.39 -0.77
C CYS A 59 6.37 -5.76 0.06
N GLN A 60 7.58 -5.67 -0.51
CA GLN A 60 8.82 -5.93 0.24
C GLN A 60 9.06 -4.88 1.33
N ILE A 61 8.83 -3.61 1.02
CA ILE A 61 8.90 -2.52 2.01
C ILE A 61 7.89 -2.75 3.14
N CYS A 62 6.63 -3.08 2.80
CA CYS A 62 5.59 -3.32 3.80
C CYS A 62 5.91 -4.53 4.69
N ARG A 63 6.62 -5.56 4.19
CA ARG A 63 7.13 -6.65 5.03
C ARG A 63 8.22 -6.19 6.00
N LYS A 64 9.13 -5.30 5.57
CA LYS A 64 10.17 -4.72 6.46
C LYS A 64 9.56 -3.85 7.55
N ILE A 65 8.58 -3.01 7.20
CA ILE A 65 7.83 -2.22 8.18
C ILE A 65 7.01 -3.15 9.09
N GLY A 66 6.31 -4.11 8.50
CA GLY A 66 5.48 -5.07 9.20
C GLY A 66 6.24 -5.96 10.18
N SER A 67 7.52 -6.25 9.95
CA SER A 67 8.35 -6.99 10.92
C SER A 67 8.61 -6.21 12.21
N GLU A 68 8.54 -4.88 12.18
CA GLU A 68 8.63 -4.02 13.37
C GLU A 68 7.26 -3.84 14.07
N MET A 69 6.18 -4.30 13.43
CA MET A 69 4.79 -4.23 13.93
C MET A 69 4.06 -5.59 13.75
N PRO A 70 4.61 -6.70 14.26
CA PRO A 70 4.21 -8.04 13.85
C PRO A 70 2.73 -8.36 14.13
N ASP A 71 2.20 -7.93 15.27
CA ASP A 71 0.81 -8.19 15.64
C ASP A 71 -0.18 -7.42 14.75
N HIS A 72 0.14 -6.15 14.42
CA HIS A 72 -0.68 -5.35 13.51
C HIS A 72 -0.57 -5.87 12.09
N PHE A 73 0.64 -6.17 11.64
CA PHE A 73 0.86 -6.71 10.30
C PHE A 73 0.13 -8.04 10.11
N LYS A 74 0.12 -8.92 11.12
CA LYS A 74 -0.68 -10.15 11.09
C LYS A 74 -2.16 -9.87 10.87
N LYS A 75 -2.76 -8.93 11.61
CA LYS A 75 -4.18 -8.53 11.43
C LYS A 75 -4.45 -7.99 10.03
N VAL A 76 -3.53 -7.19 9.49
CA VAL A 76 -3.62 -6.68 8.11
C VAL A 76 -3.58 -7.81 7.09
N ILE A 77 -2.70 -8.80 7.28
CA ILE A 77 -2.60 -9.95 6.38
C ILE A 77 -3.86 -10.83 6.46
N GLU A 78 -4.36 -11.11 7.66
CA GLU A 78 -5.62 -11.84 7.86
C GLU A 78 -6.77 -11.11 7.16
N TRP A 79 -6.91 -9.80 7.40
CA TRP A 79 -7.89 -8.97 6.71
C TRP A 79 -7.72 -8.98 5.19
N SER A 80 -6.49 -8.87 4.69
CA SER A 80 -6.19 -8.89 3.25
C SER A 80 -6.62 -10.18 2.59
N ILE A 81 -6.48 -11.31 3.27
CA ILE A 81 -6.89 -12.62 2.76
C ILE A 81 -8.42 -12.69 2.72
N GLU A 82 -9.10 -12.24 3.78
CA GLU A 82 -10.57 -12.22 3.86
C GLU A 82 -11.25 -11.42 2.73
N ILE A 83 -10.63 -10.31 2.31
CA ILE A 83 -11.18 -9.47 1.24
C ILE A 83 -10.72 -9.89 -0.17
N SER A 84 -9.86 -10.90 -0.27
CA SER A 84 -9.36 -11.38 -1.56
C SER A 84 -10.29 -12.45 -2.14
N ASP A 85 -10.75 -12.24 -3.37
CA ASP A 85 -11.50 -13.25 -4.13
C ASP A 85 -10.70 -14.55 -4.39
N HIS A 86 -9.39 -14.50 -4.21
CA HIS A 86 -8.45 -15.59 -4.51
C HIS A 86 -7.68 -16.06 -3.27
N ASP A 87 -8.16 -15.76 -2.06
CA ASP A 87 -7.51 -16.14 -0.79
C ASP A 87 -6.03 -15.70 -0.74
N THR A 88 -5.72 -14.60 -1.44
CA THR A 88 -4.36 -14.14 -1.67
C THR A 88 -4.04 -12.97 -0.75
N LYS A 89 -2.99 -13.12 0.04
CA LYS A 89 -2.46 -12.00 0.83
C LYS A 89 -1.79 -10.95 -0.05
N TRP A 90 -2.02 -9.69 0.27
CA TRP A 90 -1.34 -8.56 -0.34
C TRP A 90 -0.74 -7.67 0.75
N ASP A 91 0.59 -7.76 0.93
CA ASP A 91 1.28 -7.13 2.07
C ASP A 91 1.20 -5.60 2.04
N ALA A 92 1.03 -5.00 0.86
CA ALA A 92 0.88 -3.54 0.73
C ALA A 92 -0.46 -3.01 1.29
N HIS A 93 -1.39 -3.90 1.65
CA HIS A 93 -2.57 -3.55 2.45
C HIS A 93 -2.23 -2.93 3.80
N LEU A 94 -0.98 -3.00 4.25
CA LEU A 94 -0.51 -2.23 5.41
C LEU A 94 -0.67 -0.72 5.21
N ILE A 95 -0.58 -0.23 3.97
CA ILE A 95 -0.55 1.21 3.69
C ILE A 95 -1.57 1.69 2.65
N CYS A 96 -2.08 0.84 1.77
CA CYS A 96 -3.05 1.23 0.74
C CYS A 96 -4.11 0.14 0.50
N ALA A 97 -5.14 0.46 -0.28
CA ALA A 97 -6.18 -0.47 -0.76
C ALA A 97 -6.59 -0.12 -2.19
N GLU A 98 -7.34 -0.99 -2.86
CA GLU A 98 -7.92 -0.69 -4.16
C GLU A 98 -8.93 0.47 -4.06
N ALA A 99 -8.87 1.40 -5.01
CA ALA A 99 -9.87 2.43 -5.17
C ALA A 99 -11.19 1.80 -5.64
N LEU A 100 -12.32 2.34 -5.19
CA LEU A 100 -13.65 1.92 -5.64
C LEU A 100 -14.34 3.05 -6.41
N ASN A 101 -15.15 2.69 -7.41
CA ASN A 101 -16.05 3.64 -8.07
C ASN A 101 -17.31 3.93 -7.21
N ILE A 102 -18.26 4.71 -7.75
CA ILE A 102 -19.51 5.06 -7.06
C ILE A 102 -20.37 3.82 -6.72
N ASP A 103 -20.27 2.77 -7.54
CA ASP A 103 -21.00 1.51 -7.40
C ASP A 103 -20.26 0.49 -6.52
N LYS A 104 -19.17 0.90 -5.85
CA LYS A 104 -18.32 0.05 -4.99
C LYS A 104 -17.59 -1.07 -5.75
N ILE A 105 -17.38 -0.89 -7.05
CA ILE A 105 -16.58 -1.81 -7.88
C ILE A 105 -15.12 -1.34 -7.86
N PRO A 106 -14.14 -2.23 -7.63
CA PRO A 106 -12.72 -1.89 -7.66
C PRO A 106 -12.29 -1.30 -8.99
N LEU A 107 -11.43 -0.28 -8.94
CA LEU A 107 -10.77 0.32 -10.10
C LEU A 107 -9.57 -0.53 -10.53
N SER A 108 -9.85 -1.64 -11.20
CA SER A 108 -8.82 -2.55 -11.74
C SER A 108 -9.16 -3.13 -13.12
N PRO A 109 -8.17 -3.68 -13.84
CA PRO A 109 -8.39 -4.30 -15.15
C PRO A 109 -9.31 -5.51 -15.10
N ILE A 110 -9.26 -6.29 -14.01
CA ILE A 110 -10.07 -7.50 -13.81
C ILE A 110 -11.57 -7.16 -13.79
N HIS A 111 -11.92 -6.01 -13.23
CA HIS A 111 -13.29 -5.52 -13.17
C HIS A 111 -13.70 -4.67 -14.39
N GLY A 112 -12.80 -4.46 -15.35
CA GLY A 112 -13.07 -3.69 -16.57
C GLY A 112 -13.30 -2.19 -16.34
N THR A 113 -12.94 -1.67 -15.16
CA THR A 113 -13.18 -0.27 -14.77
C THR A 113 -12.06 0.67 -15.20
N THR A 114 -10.82 0.17 -15.27
CA THR A 114 -9.61 0.95 -15.58
C THR A 114 -8.57 0.08 -16.27
N LEU A 115 -7.57 0.70 -16.90
CA LEU A 115 -6.46 -0.03 -17.55
C LEU A 115 -5.39 -0.52 -16.56
N PHE A 116 -5.37 0.01 -15.34
CA PHE A 116 -4.39 -0.31 -14.29
C PHE A 116 -5.08 -0.32 -12.93
N ASP A 117 -4.53 -1.08 -11.99
CA ASP A 117 -4.95 -1.04 -10.59
C ASP A 117 -4.71 0.35 -10.02
N VAL A 118 -5.78 0.98 -9.53
CA VAL A 118 -5.73 2.27 -8.85
C VAL A 118 -5.76 2.00 -7.35
N LEU A 119 -4.73 2.46 -6.66
CA LEU A 119 -4.54 2.24 -5.23
C LEU A 119 -4.64 3.55 -4.48
N VAL A 120 -5.27 3.51 -3.31
CA VAL A 120 -5.46 4.66 -2.41
C VAL A 120 -4.82 4.37 -1.08
N VAL A 121 -4.03 5.31 -0.57
CA VAL A 121 -3.41 5.24 0.75
C VAL A 121 -4.46 5.29 1.85
N HIS A 122 -4.24 4.57 2.93
CA HIS A 122 -5.13 4.62 4.09
C HIS A 122 -5.10 6.01 4.74
N LYS A 123 -6.28 6.51 5.14
CA LYS A 123 -6.45 7.87 5.69
C LYS A 123 -5.48 8.18 6.84
N GLU A 124 -5.20 7.21 7.69
CA GLU A 124 -4.33 7.36 8.86
C GLU A 124 -2.86 7.65 8.52
N LEU A 125 -2.44 7.42 7.27
CA LEU A 125 -1.07 7.64 6.82
C LEU A 125 -0.87 8.98 6.09
N PHE A 126 -1.92 9.77 5.95
CA PHE A 126 -1.85 11.11 5.36
C PHE A 126 -1.13 12.06 6.31
N LEU A 127 -0.05 12.66 5.82
CA LEU A 127 0.69 13.70 6.52
C LEU A 127 0.06 15.08 6.22
N GLY A 128 -1.11 15.36 6.79
CA GLY A 128 -1.67 16.73 6.71
C GLY A 128 -3.18 16.85 6.49
N PHE A 129 -3.94 15.75 6.57
CA PHE A 129 -5.40 15.79 6.50
C PHE A 129 -5.98 14.99 7.68
N ASP A 130 -6.42 15.71 8.72
CA ASP A 130 -7.27 15.21 9.81
C ASP A 130 -8.71 15.74 9.62
#